data_AF-A0A821NUY5-F1
#
_entry.id   AF-A0A821NUY5-F1
#
_cell.length_a   1.000
_cell.length_b   1.000
_cell.length_c   1.000
_cell.angle_alpha   90.00
_cell.angle_beta   90.00
_cell.angle_gamma   90.00
#
_symmetry.space_group_name_H-M   'P 1'
#
loop_
_entity.id
_entity.type
_entity.pdbx_description
1 polymer ?
#
loop_
_entity_poly.entity_id
_entity_poly.type
_entity_poly.pdbx_seq_one_letter_code
_entity_poly.pdbx_strand_id
1 'polypeptide(L)'
;RVPTGLNRLIGLKPSFGAWPTKGVVPACQSLDCVTLFTHELDDAILIDTIVRGIDKTDPWSRDIPRQLSSMSILPNKICLISDSSIEFFGPYTTKYQLAWQKTIKRIQHLNIPIEYIDEHDFAEAASMLYGGPWIVERWSDLDEFVNHQQPNAIFPITENILRSGTNRNYTASFLFKTIHQLQKLKCRTHQQLENAVLIMPTSGGTWTREQVRQNPIQTNNDMGRYTNHCNLLDLCAIAISSDDATDDVPFGITLFSKYNNEHLISNLVDLFLKYQTMTTKTQQEITTFVVVCGLHMRGLSLEKQMLEYRSKFIREDETAPFYKLYQLSTIPSKPALVRTTKNIDEGTSIKVEVWEMPLSSFGAFTAQIPSPLSIGKVILKHGSQIP
;
A
#
# COMPACT_ATOMS: atom_id res chain seq x y z
N ARG A 1 0.28 -11.56 2.65
CA ARG A 1 -0.91 -10.90 2.06
C ARG A 1 -1.57 -9.95 3.07
N VAL A 2 -2.36 -10.42 4.04
CA VAL A 2 -3.01 -9.50 5.02
C VAL A 2 -2.02 -8.57 5.74
N PRO A 3 -0.90 -9.06 6.33
CA PRO A 3 0.06 -8.15 6.97
C PRO A 3 0.62 -7.09 6.02
N THR A 4 0.81 -7.44 4.75
CA THR A 4 1.28 -6.53 3.70
C THR A 4 0.33 -5.35 3.52
N GLY A 5 -0.97 -5.62 3.37
CA GLY A 5 -1.99 -4.59 3.17
C GLY A 5 -2.12 -3.65 4.37
N LEU A 6 -1.82 -4.14 5.57
CA LEU A 6 -1.87 -3.36 6.81
C LEU A 6 -0.59 -2.57 7.12
N ASN A 7 0.51 -2.81 6.40
CA ASN A 7 1.83 -2.24 6.72
C ASN A 7 2.53 -1.56 5.53
N ARG A 8 1.82 -1.30 4.44
CA ARG A 8 2.37 -0.65 3.22
C ARG A 8 3.59 -1.38 2.65
N LEU A 9 3.51 -2.71 2.60
CA LEU A 9 4.58 -3.55 2.05
C LEU A 9 4.19 -4.11 0.67
N ILE A 10 5.13 -4.82 0.06
CA ILE A 10 4.89 -5.80 -1.00
C ILE A 10 4.91 -7.19 -0.37
N GLY A 11 3.97 -8.05 -0.78
CA GLY A 11 3.80 -9.39 -0.23
C GLY A 11 3.70 -10.42 -1.34
N LEU A 12 4.80 -11.12 -1.62
CA LEU A 12 4.84 -12.17 -2.63
C LEU A 12 4.41 -13.50 -2.03
N LYS A 13 3.36 -14.11 -2.60
CA LYS A 13 3.00 -15.50 -2.38
C LYS A 13 3.23 -16.26 -3.68
N PRO A 14 4.36 -16.98 -3.81
CA PRO A 14 4.67 -17.70 -5.04
C PRO A 14 3.66 -18.82 -5.27
N SER A 15 3.67 -19.36 -6.48
CA SER A 15 2.95 -20.57 -6.83
C SER A 15 3.26 -21.71 -5.85
N PHE A 16 2.22 -22.48 -5.51
CA PHE A 16 2.39 -23.60 -4.59
C PHE A 16 3.46 -24.56 -5.11
N GLY A 17 4.43 -24.90 -4.25
CA GLY A 17 5.57 -25.77 -4.58
C GLY A 17 6.73 -25.09 -5.30
N ALA A 18 6.62 -23.83 -5.74
CA ALA A 18 7.73 -23.13 -6.40
C ALA A 18 8.92 -22.86 -5.44
N TRP A 19 8.61 -22.65 -4.16
CA TRP A 19 9.58 -22.55 -3.08
C TRP A 19 9.43 -23.81 -2.21
N PRO A 20 10.52 -24.53 -1.92
CA PRO A 20 10.47 -25.65 -1.00
C PRO A 20 10.02 -25.22 0.41
N THR A 21 9.28 -26.09 1.09
CA THR A 21 8.84 -25.91 2.48
C THR A 21 9.66 -26.73 3.47
N LYS A 22 10.70 -27.43 3.00
CA LYS A 22 11.62 -28.20 3.85
C LYS A 22 12.22 -27.32 4.96
N GLY A 23 12.10 -27.79 6.19
CA GLY A 23 12.58 -27.08 7.38
C GLY A 23 11.57 -26.07 7.96
N VAL A 24 10.39 -25.94 7.35
CA VAL A 24 9.26 -25.20 7.91
C VAL A 24 8.35 -26.18 8.64
N VAL A 25 7.92 -25.83 9.86
CA VAL A 25 6.94 -26.63 10.60
C VAL A 25 5.61 -26.60 9.84
N PRO A 26 5.02 -27.76 9.51
CA PRO A 26 3.79 -27.81 8.74
C PRO A 26 2.61 -27.25 9.52
N ALA A 27 1.74 -26.53 8.81
CA ALA A 27 0.44 -26.11 9.31
C ALA A 27 -0.67 -26.77 8.49
N CYS A 28 -0.67 -26.64 7.17
CA CYS A 28 -1.48 -27.40 6.22
C CYS A 28 -0.56 -27.77 5.06
N GLN A 29 0.17 -28.87 5.14
CA GLN A 29 1.23 -29.19 4.18
C GLN A 29 0.81 -29.07 2.70
N SER A 30 -0.39 -29.55 2.37
CA SER A 30 -0.96 -29.51 1.02
C SER A 30 -1.28 -28.11 0.49
N LEU A 31 -1.21 -27.08 1.34
CA LEU A 31 -1.52 -25.69 1.04
C LEU A 31 -0.41 -24.72 1.44
N ASP A 32 0.56 -25.14 2.25
CA ASP A 32 1.55 -24.24 2.82
C ASP A 32 2.46 -23.65 1.75
N CYS A 33 2.76 -22.36 1.91
CA CYS A 33 3.67 -21.64 1.04
C CYS A 33 4.55 -20.77 1.91
N VAL A 34 5.86 -20.85 1.71
CA VAL A 34 6.76 -19.80 2.18
C VAL A 34 6.46 -18.53 1.38
N THR A 35 6.41 -17.38 2.07
CA THR A 35 6.09 -16.09 1.47
C THR A 35 7.11 -15.04 1.89
N LEU A 36 7.13 -13.92 1.19
CA LEU A 36 8.09 -12.85 1.40
C LEU A 36 7.39 -11.51 1.58
N PHE A 37 7.99 -10.65 2.42
CA PHE A 37 7.67 -9.24 2.53
C PHE A 37 8.87 -8.39 2.14
N THR A 38 8.65 -7.37 1.30
CA THR A 38 9.66 -6.36 0.94
C THR A 38 9.01 -4.96 0.91
N HIS A 39 9.82 -3.92 0.77
CA HIS A 39 9.34 -2.56 0.47
C HIS A 39 9.13 -2.34 -1.02
N GLU A 40 10.02 -2.92 -1.85
CA GLU A 40 10.01 -2.76 -3.30
C GLU A 40 9.68 -4.07 -4.01
N LEU A 41 9.08 -3.97 -5.20
CA LEU A 41 8.76 -5.14 -6.03
C LEU A 41 10.03 -5.83 -6.53
N ASP A 42 11.05 -5.06 -6.91
CA ASP A 42 12.30 -5.59 -7.45
C ASP A 42 13.03 -6.49 -6.45
N ASP A 43 13.00 -6.13 -5.16
CA ASP A 43 13.55 -6.97 -4.09
C ASP A 43 12.81 -8.30 -3.98
N ALA A 44 11.47 -8.28 -4.08
CA ALA A 44 10.67 -9.50 -4.04
C ALA A 44 11.00 -10.41 -5.22
N ILE A 45 11.17 -9.82 -6.40
CA ILE A 45 11.52 -10.51 -7.64
C ILE A 45 12.92 -11.11 -7.54
N LEU A 46 13.90 -10.37 -7.00
CA LEU A 46 15.26 -10.83 -6.81
C LEU A 46 15.35 -12.00 -5.83
N ILE A 47 14.66 -11.92 -4.69
CA ILE A 47 14.69 -13.01 -3.70
C ILE A 47 14.01 -14.26 -4.28
N ASP A 48 12.93 -14.10 -5.04
CA ASP A 48 12.27 -15.22 -5.70
C ASP A 48 13.19 -15.96 -6.68
N THR A 49 14.04 -15.27 -7.44
CA THR A 49 15.00 -15.96 -8.34
C THR A 49 16.08 -16.74 -7.61
N ILE A 50 16.34 -16.42 -6.34
CA ILE A 50 17.32 -17.10 -5.49
C ILE A 50 16.71 -18.31 -4.78
N VAL A 51 15.51 -18.14 -4.21
CA VAL A 51 14.89 -19.16 -3.34
C VAL A 51 14.11 -20.21 -4.15
N ARG A 52 13.60 -19.83 -5.33
CA ARG A 52 12.85 -20.74 -6.20
C ARG A 52 13.74 -21.87 -6.70
N GLY A 53 13.21 -23.08 -6.64
CA GLY A 53 13.88 -24.25 -7.18
C GLY A 53 13.26 -25.54 -6.68
N ILE A 54 13.58 -26.63 -7.37
CA ILE A 54 13.14 -27.96 -6.97
C ILE A 54 14.01 -28.51 -5.83
N ASP A 55 13.41 -28.88 -4.70
CA ASP A 55 14.04 -29.72 -3.68
C ASP A 55 13.49 -31.14 -3.82
N LYS A 56 14.34 -32.07 -4.23
CA LYS A 56 13.97 -33.48 -4.47
C LYS A 56 13.52 -34.23 -3.21
N THR A 57 13.76 -33.66 -2.03
CA THR A 57 13.38 -34.24 -0.74
C THR A 57 12.12 -33.61 -0.14
N ASP A 58 11.59 -32.56 -0.76
CA ASP A 58 10.31 -31.97 -0.40
C ASP A 58 9.19 -32.51 -1.32
N PRO A 59 8.22 -33.28 -0.79
CA PRO A 59 7.16 -33.88 -1.60
C PRO A 59 6.20 -32.86 -2.24
N TRP A 60 6.19 -31.62 -1.75
CA TRP A 60 5.33 -30.55 -2.26
C TRP A 60 6.05 -29.62 -3.24
N SER A 61 7.36 -29.79 -3.43
CA SER A 61 8.15 -29.01 -4.37
C SER A 61 7.76 -29.33 -5.82
N ARG A 62 7.61 -28.28 -6.64
CA ARG A 62 7.23 -28.34 -8.05
C ARG A 62 8.23 -27.55 -8.89
N ASP A 63 8.61 -28.10 -10.04
CA ASP A 63 9.42 -27.38 -11.02
C ASP A 63 8.56 -26.34 -11.75
N ILE A 64 8.45 -25.15 -11.16
CA ILE A 64 7.70 -24.01 -11.71
C ILE A 64 8.71 -22.89 -11.99
N PRO A 65 9.27 -22.81 -13.20
CA PRO A 65 10.23 -21.78 -13.53
C PRO A 65 9.55 -20.42 -13.52
N ARG A 66 10.25 -19.41 -13.02
CA ARG A 66 9.78 -18.04 -13.15
C ARG A 66 10.01 -17.54 -14.56
N GLN A 67 8.95 -17.08 -15.20
CA GLN A 67 9.06 -16.42 -16.50
C GLN A 67 9.58 -14.99 -16.30
N LEU A 68 10.88 -14.82 -16.51
CA LEU A 68 11.52 -13.51 -16.61
C LEU A 68 11.45 -13.07 -18.08
N SER A 69 10.34 -12.49 -18.50
CA SER A 69 10.22 -12.00 -19.88
C SER A 69 10.96 -10.67 -20.03
N SER A 70 11.83 -10.57 -21.03
CA SER A 70 12.49 -9.30 -21.41
C SER A 70 11.50 -8.27 -21.97
N MET A 71 10.32 -8.73 -22.41
CA MET A 71 9.18 -7.89 -22.76
C MET A 71 8.18 -7.90 -21.59
N SER A 72 7.70 -6.73 -21.17
CA SER A 72 6.66 -6.60 -20.15
C SER A 72 5.30 -7.07 -20.69
N ILE A 73 5.06 -8.38 -20.69
CA ILE A 73 3.78 -8.98 -21.09
C ILE A 73 2.74 -8.65 -20.01
N LEU A 74 1.74 -7.85 -20.36
CA LEU A 74 0.61 -7.51 -19.51
C LEU A 74 -0.52 -8.53 -19.68
N PRO A 75 -1.42 -8.69 -18.68
CA PRO A 75 -2.58 -9.55 -18.84
C PRO A 75 -3.52 -9.03 -19.92
N ASN A 76 -4.22 -9.94 -20.59
CA ASN A 76 -5.24 -9.59 -21.59
C ASN A 76 -6.42 -8.83 -20.99
N LYS A 77 -6.70 -9.09 -19.70
CA LYS A 77 -7.77 -8.46 -18.94
C LYS A 77 -7.47 -8.46 -17.44
N ILE A 78 -8.07 -7.49 -16.74
CA ILE A 78 -8.14 -7.44 -15.29
C ILE A 78 -9.54 -7.89 -14.88
N CYS A 79 -9.62 -8.92 -14.06
CA CYS A 79 -10.87 -9.35 -13.45
C CYS A 79 -11.09 -8.60 -12.13
N LEU A 80 -12.26 -7.99 -11.97
CA LEU A 80 -12.69 -7.38 -10.71
C LEU A 80 -13.93 -8.11 -10.20
N ILE A 81 -14.04 -8.23 -8.88
CA ILE A 81 -15.31 -8.66 -8.27
C ILE A 81 -16.32 -7.51 -8.40
N SER A 82 -17.56 -7.86 -8.74
CA SER A 82 -18.67 -6.89 -8.79
C SER A 82 -18.81 -6.15 -7.46
N ASP A 83 -18.95 -4.81 -7.51
CA ASP A 83 -18.99 -3.97 -6.30
C ASP A 83 -20.10 -4.37 -5.31
N SER A 84 -21.22 -4.92 -5.81
CA SER A 84 -22.32 -5.42 -4.97
C SER A 84 -21.95 -6.63 -4.11
N SER A 85 -20.88 -7.34 -4.46
CA SER A 85 -20.44 -8.57 -3.78
C SER A 85 -19.33 -8.30 -2.76
N ILE A 86 -18.66 -7.14 -2.84
CA ILE A 86 -17.58 -6.82 -1.91
C ILE A 86 -18.17 -6.34 -0.57
N GLU A 87 -17.93 -7.13 0.47
CA GLU A 87 -18.27 -6.80 1.85
C GLU A 87 -17.09 -6.12 2.57
N PHE A 88 -17.38 -4.93 3.10
CA PHE A 88 -16.47 -4.18 3.96
C PHE A 88 -16.91 -4.29 5.41
N PHE A 89 -15.95 -4.33 6.34
CA PHE A 89 -16.23 -4.57 7.77
C PHE A 89 -15.39 -3.71 8.70
N GLY A 90 -15.77 -3.73 9.98
CA GLY A 90 -15.04 -3.09 11.06
C GLY A 90 -15.23 -1.57 11.15
N PRO A 91 -14.45 -0.88 12.00
CA PRO A 91 -14.65 0.54 12.29
C PRO A 91 -14.35 1.47 11.10
N TYR A 92 -13.70 0.96 10.05
CA TYR A 92 -13.27 1.74 8.89
C TYR A 92 -14.02 1.40 7.59
N THR A 93 -15.16 0.69 7.65
CA THR A 93 -15.95 0.23 6.49
C THR A 93 -16.07 1.27 5.37
N THR A 94 -16.62 2.46 5.68
CA THR A 94 -16.82 3.52 4.67
C THR A 94 -15.49 4.02 4.09
N LYS A 95 -14.43 4.06 4.90
CA LYS A 95 -13.11 4.52 4.48
C LYS A 95 -12.43 3.51 3.55
N TYR A 96 -12.56 2.22 3.85
CA TYR A 96 -12.09 1.14 2.98
C TYR A 96 -12.87 1.11 1.65
N GLN A 97 -14.19 1.30 1.69
CA GLN A 97 -15.00 1.39 0.47
C GLN A 97 -14.55 2.55 -0.43
N LEU A 98 -14.28 3.73 0.15
CA LEU A 98 -13.76 4.87 -0.60
C LEU A 98 -12.36 4.62 -1.17
N ALA A 99 -11.48 3.97 -0.41
CA ALA A 99 -10.14 3.59 -0.88
C ALA A 99 -10.21 2.58 -2.04
N TRP A 100 -11.12 1.61 -1.96
CA TRP A 100 -11.40 0.67 -3.05
C TRP A 100 -11.91 1.38 -4.31
N GLN A 101 -12.86 2.31 -4.18
CA GLN A 101 -13.35 3.09 -5.32
C GLN A 101 -12.24 3.94 -5.99
N LYS A 102 -11.34 4.55 -5.19
CA LYS A 102 -10.14 5.23 -5.72
C LYS A 102 -9.23 4.26 -6.46
N THR A 103 -9.05 3.07 -5.92
CA THR A 103 -8.25 2.00 -6.52
C THR A 103 -8.83 1.56 -7.86
N ILE A 104 -10.15 1.31 -7.96
CA ILE A 104 -10.83 0.99 -9.23
C ILE A 104 -10.60 2.10 -10.25
N LYS A 105 -10.79 3.36 -9.87
CA LYS A 105 -10.50 4.50 -10.76
C LYS A 105 -9.06 4.45 -11.25
N ARG A 106 -8.09 4.15 -10.39
CA ARG A 106 -6.68 4.01 -10.80
C ARG A 106 -6.50 2.87 -11.82
N ILE A 107 -7.09 1.71 -11.55
CA ILE A 107 -7.05 0.54 -12.45
C ILE A 107 -7.62 0.87 -13.83
N GLN A 108 -8.72 1.63 -13.90
CA GLN A 108 -9.32 2.08 -15.17
C GLN A 108 -8.36 2.91 -16.04
N HIS A 109 -7.41 3.64 -15.45
CA HIS A 109 -6.42 4.43 -16.19
C HIS A 109 -5.24 3.61 -16.72
N LEU A 110 -5.12 2.32 -16.35
CA LEU A 110 -4.06 1.44 -16.85
C LEU A 110 -4.28 0.98 -18.29
N ASN A 111 -5.45 1.28 -18.88
CA ASN A 111 -5.81 0.92 -20.26
C ASN A 111 -5.76 -0.59 -20.56
N ILE A 112 -6.00 -1.43 -19.55
CA ILE A 112 -6.17 -2.88 -19.70
C ILE A 112 -7.68 -3.19 -19.60
N PRO A 113 -8.26 -4.02 -20.49
CA PRO A 113 -9.67 -4.38 -20.43
C PRO A 113 -10.08 -4.91 -19.05
N ILE A 114 -11.20 -4.40 -18.52
CA ILE A 114 -11.74 -4.82 -17.21
C ILE A 114 -12.96 -5.71 -17.45
N GLU A 115 -12.97 -6.88 -16.81
CA GLU A 115 -14.10 -7.79 -16.77
C GLU A 115 -14.58 -7.93 -15.33
N TYR A 116 -15.87 -7.68 -15.09
CA TYR A 116 -16.47 -7.94 -13.78
C TYR A 116 -16.91 -9.38 -13.71
N ILE A 117 -16.54 -10.05 -12.61
CA ILE A 117 -16.86 -11.44 -12.35
C ILE A 117 -17.61 -11.60 -11.02
N ASP A 118 -18.30 -12.72 -10.88
CA ASP A 118 -18.92 -13.13 -9.62
C ASP A 118 -17.84 -13.70 -8.67
N GLU A 119 -18.00 -13.46 -7.37
CA GLU A 119 -17.12 -13.99 -6.34
C GLU A 119 -17.46 -15.44 -5.93
N HIS A 120 -18.62 -15.97 -6.34
CA HIS A 120 -19.17 -17.22 -5.83
C HIS A 120 -18.18 -18.38 -5.77
N ASP A 121 -17.49 -18.70 -6.88
CA ASP A 121 -16.53 -19.82 -6.92
C ASP A 121 -15.33 -19.58 -5.96
N PHE A 122 -14.89 -18.33 -5.80
CA PHE A 122 -13.81 -17.96 -4.88
C PHE A 122 -14.27 -17.99 -3.42
N ALA A 123 -15.48 -17.51 -3.14
CA ALA A 123 -16.09 -17.54 -1.81
C ALA A 123 -16.38 -18.97 -1.37
N GLU A 124 -16.88 -19.82 -2.26
CA GLU A 124 -17.11 -21.25 -2.01
C GLU A 124 -15.79 -21.92 -1.65
N ALA A 125 -14.73 -21.74 -2.44
CA ALA A 125 -13.40 -22.26 -2.12
C ALA A 125 -12.86 -21.71 -0.79
N ALA A 126 -12.99 -20.41 -0.52
CA ALA A 126 -12.57 -19.81 0.75
C ALA A 126 -13.28 -20.44 1.96
N SER A 127 -14.59 -20.73 1.83
CA SER A 127 -15.39 -21.35 2.90
C SER A 127 -14.92 -22.77 3.24
N MET A 128 -14.36 -23.49 2.26
CA MET A 128 -13.87 -24.86 2.45
C MET A 128 -12.64 -24.93 3.35
N LEU A 129 -11.86 -23.86 3.52
CA LEU A 129 -10.65 -23.89 4.35
C LEU A 129 -10.97 -24.13 5.83
N TYR A 130 -12.02 -23.49 6.34
CA TYR A 130 -12.43 -23.60 7.75
C TYR A 130 -13.73 -24.42 7.93
N GLY A 131 -14.64 -24.39 6.96
CA GLY A 131 -15.86 -25.21 6.95
C GLY A 131 -15.66 -26.61 6.38
N GLY A 132 -14.51 -26.87 5.76
CA GLY A 132 -14.16 -28.15 5.17
C GLY A 132 -13.13 -28.94 5.98
N PRO A 133 -12.58 -30.01 5.39
CA PRO A 133 -11.76 -31.00 6.09
C PRO A 133 -10.29 -30.57 6.29
N TRP A 134 -9.85 -29.39 5.82
CA TRP A 134 -8.44 -28.98 5.93
C TRP A 134 -7.97 -28.71 7.36
N ILE A 135 -8.89 -28.45 8.28
CA ILE A 135 -8.54 -28.39 9.71
C ILE A 135 -8.02 -29.74 10.23
N VAL A 136 -8.43 -30.85 9.60
CA VAL A 136 -7.95 -32.20 9.94
C VAL A 136 -6.50 -32.39 9.54
N GLU A 137 -6.05 -31.79 8.44
CA GLU A 137 -4.63 -31.81 8.06
C GLU A 137 -3.77 -31.10 9.10
N ARG A 138 -4.22 -29.92 9.57
CA ARG A 138 -3.54 -29.21 10.68
C ARG A 138 -3.46 -30.06 11.93
N TRP A 139 -4.56 -30.74 12.25
CA TRP A 139 -4.61 -31.63 13.40
C TRP A 139 -3.63 -32.79 13.21
N SER A 140 -3.58 -33.44 12.05
CA SER A 140 -2.66 -34.56 11.81
C SER A 140 -1.18 -34.21 11.90
N ASP A 141 -0.81 -32.95 11.62
CA ASP A 141 0.57 -32.48 11.71
C ASP A 141 0.97 -32.07 13.14
N LEU A 142 -0.01 -31.73 13.99
CA LEU A 142 0.23 -31.08 15.29
C LEU A 142 -0.38 -31.81 16.50
N ASP A 143 -1.10 -32.91 16.31
CA ASP A 143 -1.83 -33.60 17.37
C ASP A 143 -0.90 -34.13 18.48
N GLU A 144 0.25 -34.70 18.12
CA GLU A 144 1.25 -35.18 19.07
C GLU A 144 1.73 -34.04 19.96
N PHE A 145 2.04 -32.88 19.36
CA PHE A 145 2.41 -31.68 20.11
C PHE A 145 1.27 -31.19 20.99
N VAL A 146 0.03 -31.13 20.47
CA VAL A 146 -1.12 -30.64 21.25
C VAL A 146 -1.48 -31.57 22.42
N ASN A 147 -1.24 -32.88 22.32
CA ASN A 147 -1.60 -33.84 23.34
C ASN A 147 -0.51 -34.12 24.39
N HIS A 148 0.77 -33.90 24.05
CA HIS A 148 1.90 -34.29 24.91
C HIS A 148 2.66 -33.12 25.56
N GLN A 149 2.29 -31.87 25.29
CA GLN A 149 2.96 -30.70 25.85
C GLN A 149 2.44 -30.28 27.23
N GLN A 150 3.23 -29.44 27.91
CA GLN A 150 2.87 -28.87 29.21
C GLN A 150 1.57 -28.04 29.12
N PRO A 151 0.74 -28.02 30.19
CA PRO A 151 -0.41 -27.13 30.26
C PRO A 151 -0.02 -25.68 29.96
N ASN A 152 -0.83 -24.98 29.16
CA ASN A 152 -0.63 -23.59 28.72
C ASN A 152 0.53 -23.34 27.74
N ALA A 153 1.12 -24.37 27.13
CA ALA A 153 2.13 -24.20 26.07
C ALA A 153 1.53 -23.62 24.77
N ILE A 154 0.20 -23.73 24.58
CA ILE A 154 -0.50 -23.33 23.36
C ILE A 154 -1.47 -22.20 23.69
N PHE A 155 -1.55 -21.22 22.79
CA PHE A 155 -2.53 -20.14 22.93
C PHE A 155 -3.96 -20.72 22.87
N PRO A 156 -4.85 -20.44 23.85
CA PRO A 156 -6.11 -21.18 24.02
C PRO A 156 -7.02 -21.21 22.79
N ILE A 157 -7.10 -20.11 22.03
CA ILE A 157 -7.95 -20.04 20.83
C ILE A 157 -7.38 -20.91 19.72
N THR A 158 -6.05 -20.93 19.55
CA THR A 158 -5.38 -21.80 18.57
C THR A 158 -5.58 -23.26 18.92
N GLU A 159 -5.45 -23.63 20.20
CA GLU A 159 -5.69 -24.99 20.66
C GLU A 159 -7.14 -25.44 20.37
N ASN A 160 -8.12 -24.60 20.68
CA ASN A 160 -9.52 -24.90 20.42
C ASN A 160 -9.80 -25.12 18.92
N ILE A 161 -9.23 -24.27 18.05
CA ILE A 161 -9.36 -24.42 16.60
C ILE A 161 -8.72 -25.72 16.13
N LEU A 162 -7.50 -26.06 16.58
CA LEU A 162 -6.84 -27.32 16.22
C LEU A 162 -7.66 -28.53 16.67
N ARG A 163 -8.13 -28.55 17.92
CA ARG A 163 -8.95 -29.63 18.47
C ARG A 163 -10.28 -29.80 17.74
N SER A 164 -10.81 -28.77 17.08
CA SER A 164 -12.00 -28.93 16.24
C SER A 164 -11.79 -29.93 15.08
N GLY A 165 -10.54 -30.18 14.67
CA GLY A 165 -10.16 -31.22 13.72
C GLY A 165 -10.49 -32.65 14.17
N THR A 166 -10.72 -32.90 15.46
CA THR A 166 -11.14 -34.21 15.98
C THR A 166 -12.65 -34.48 15.81
N ASN A 167 -13.39 -33.57 15.17
CA ASN A 167 -14.83 -33.73 14.97
C ASN A 167 -15.14 -34.96 14.09
N ARG A 168 -15.99 -35.86 14.60
CA ARG A 168 -16.39 -37.12 13.94
C ARG A 168 -17.07 -36.92 12.58
N ASN A 169 -17.57 -35.73 12.29
CA ASN A 169 -18.18 -35.40 11.00
C ASN A 169 -17.13 -35.30 9.87
N TYR A 170 -15.85 -35.10 10.20
CA TYR A 170 -14.77 -35.11 9.21
C TYR A 170 -14.38 -36.54 8.81
N THR A 171 -15.21 -37.15 7.98
CA THR A 171 -14.97 -38.49 7.44
C THR A 171 -14.12 -38.45 6.18
N ALA A 172 -13.47 -39.57 5.83
CA ALA A 172 -12.77 -39.71 4.55
C ALA A 172 -13.73 -39.47 3.35
N SER A 173 -14.99 -39.88 3.45
CA SER A 173 -15.99 -39.60 2.41
C SER A 173 -16.22 -38.09 2.23
N PHE A 174 -16.30 -37.34 3.33
CA PHE A 174 -16.41 -35.89 3.28
C PHE A 174 -15.16 -35.27 2.66
N LEU A 175 -13.97 -35.73 3.05
CA LEU A 175 -12.70 -35.29 2.47
C LEU A 175 -12.69 -35.42 0.93
N PHE A 176 -12.95 -36.62 0.40
CA PHE A 176 -12.92 -36.84 -1.03
C PHE A 176 -14.03 -36.07 -1.78
N LYS A 177 -15.23 -35.93 -1.20
CA LYS A 177 -16.29 -35.10 -1.78
C LYS A 177 -15.84 -33.64 -1.89
N THR A 178 -15.22 -33.10 -0.85
CA THR A 178 -14.71 -31.72 -0.86
C THR A 178 -13.55 -31.54 -1.83
N ILE A 179 -12.62 -32.50 -1.93
CA ILE A 179 -11.55 -32.49 -2.95
C ILE A 179 -12.15 -32.48 -4.37
N HIS A 180 -13.16 -33.31 -4.64
CA HIS A 180 -13.82 -33.34 -5.96
C HIS A 180 -14.50 -32.00 -6.27
N GLN A 181 -15.15 -31.38 -5.29
CA GLN A 181 -15.77 -30.07 -5.48
C GLN A 181 -14.71 -29.00 -5.72
N LEU A 182 -13.63 -28.98 -4.93
CA LEU A 182 -12.52 -28.05 -5.13
C LEU A 182 -11.88 -28.20 -6.52
N GLN A 183 -11.77 -29.42 -7.04
CA GLN A 183 -11.23 -29.64 -8.39
C GLN A 183 -12.15 -29.04 -9.48
N LYS A 184 -13.47 -29.04 -9.30
CA LYS A 184 -14.40 -28.34 -10.20
C LYS A 184 -14.20 -26.83 -10.15
N LEU A 185 -14.05 -26.27 -8.94
CA LEU A 185 -13.79 -24.84 -8.73
C LEU A 185 -12.44 -24.42 -9.35
N LYS A 186 -11.39 -25.22 -9.19
CA LYS A 186 -10.09 -25.02 -9.86
C LYS A 186 -10.25 -24.93 -11.37
N CYS A 187 -10.98 -25.87 -11.97
CA CYS A 187 -11.19 -25.88 -13.43
C CYS A 187 -11.87 -24.59 -13.92
N ARG A 188 -12.97 -24.18 -13.28
CA ARG A 188 -13.72 -22.96 -13.64
C ARG A 188 -12.88 -21.70 -13.44
N THR A 189 -12.27 -21.55 -12.27
CA THR A 189 -11.48 -20.36 -11.93
C THR A 189 -10.22 -20.25 -12.80
N HIS A 190 -9.56 -21.37 -13.13
CA HIS A 190 -8.41 -21.35 -14.06
C HIS A 190 -8.84 -20.96 -15.48
N GLN A 191 -9.99 -21.42 -15.95
CA GLN A 191 -10.52 -21.01 -17.25
C GLN A 191 -10.87 -19.52 -17.27
N GLN A 192 -11.47 -19.01 -16.19
CA GLN A 192 -11.82 -17.60 -16.04
C GLN A 192 -10.58 -16.70 -15.98
N LEU A 193 -9.51 -17.18 -15.36
CA LEU A 193 -8.23 -16.48 -15.17
C LEU A 193 -7.19 -16.74 -16.26
N GLU A 194 -7.58 -17.32 -17.40
CA GLU A 194 -6.67 -17.58 -18.50
C GLU A 194 -6.12 -16.26 -19.06
N ASN A 195 -4.79 -16.06 -18.94
CA ASN A 195 -4.07 -14.83 -19.28
C ASN A 195 -4.66 -13.55 -18.63
N ALA A 196 -5.25 -13.69 -17.44
CA ALA A 196 -5.88 -12.60 -16.71
C ALA A 196 -5.32 -12.47 -15.29
N VAL A 197 -5.56 -11.31 -14.67
CA VAL A 197 -5.25 -11.05 -13.26
C VAL A 197 -6.53 -10.62 -12.54
N LEU A 198 -6.90 -11.33 -11.48
CA LEU A 198 -7.96 -10.93 -10.56
C LEU A 198 -7.41 -9.97 -9.52
N ILE A 199 -8.11 -8.87 -9.25
CA ILE A 199 -7.79 -7.93 -8.18
C ILE A 199 -8.92 -7.91 -7.17
N MET A 200 -8.57 -8.12 -5.90
CA MET A 200 -9.48 -8.00 -4.76
C MET A 200 -8.88 -7.07 -3.70
N PRO A 201 -9.70 -6.48 -2.81
CA PRO A 201 -9.20 -5.95 -1.55
C PRO A 201 -8.39 -7.03 -0.81
N THR A 202 -7.25 -6.66 -0.21
CA THR A 202 -6.48 -7.60 0.62
C THR A 202 -7.29 -8.02 1.85
N SER A 203 -8.04 -7.08 2.42
CA SER A 203 -9.06 -7.28 3.44
C SER A 203 -10.16 -6.22 3.25
N GLY A 204 -11.40 -6.55 3.63
CA GLY A 204 -12.53 -5.61 3.60
C GLY A 204 -12.54 -4.60 4.76
N GLY A 205 -11.54 -4.64 5.62
CA GLY A 205 -11.45 -3.81 6.82
C GLY A 205 -10.22 -4.15 7.64
N THR A 206 -10.16 -3.61 8.86
CA THR A 206 -9.15 -3.95 9.86
C THR A 206 -9.71 -3.76 11.27
N TRP A 207 -9.01 -4.28 12.26
CA TRP A 207 -9.42 -4.30 13.66
C TRP A 207 -8.29 -3.81 14.56
N THR A 208 -8.66 -3.14 15.65
CA THR A 208 -7.73 -2.88 16.74
C THR A 208 -7.39 -4.18 17.48
N ARG A 209 -6.23 -4.22 18.15
CA ARG A 209 -5.83 -5.35 19.00
C ARG A 209 -6.90 -5.69 20.04
N GLU A 210 -7.59 -4.68 20.57
CA GLU A 210 -8.63 -4.89 21.58
C GLU A 210 -9.89 -5.53 21.01
N GLN A 211 -10.35 -5.09 19.84
CA GLN A 211 -11.47 -5.72 19.15
C GLN A 211 -11.18 -7.19 18.81
N VAL A 212 -9.94 -7.49 18.39
CA VAL A 212 -9.52 -8.88 18.14
C VAL A 212 -9.55 -9.70 19.42
N ARG A 213 -9.10 -9.17 20.57
CA ARG A 213 -9.19 -9.90 21.85
C ARG A 213 -10.63 -10.21 22.27
N GLN A 214 -11.55 -9.29 21.99
CA GLN A 214 -12.97 -9.45 22.33
C GLN A 214 -13.69 -10.45 21.43
N ASN A 215 -13.35 -10.49 20.13
CA ASN A 215 -13.97 -11.42 19.18
C ASN A 215 -12.94 -12.02 18.21
N PRO A 216 -12.05 -12.91 18.70
CA PRO A 216 -10.87 -13.35 17.95
C PRO A 216 -11.19 -14.22 16.74
N ILE A 217 -12.32 -14.95 16.77
CA ILE A 217 -12.69 -15.87 15.69
C ILE A 217 -13.32 -15.09 14.54
N GLN A 218 -14.35 -14.27 14.80
CA GLN A 218 -15.03 -13.53 13.74
C GLN A 218 -14.11 -12.53 13.08
N THR A 219 -13.34 -11.76 13.88
CA THR A 219 -12.41 -10.77 13.33
C THR A 219 -11.36 -11.43 12.43
N ASN A 220 -10.86 -12.62 12.77
CA ASN A 220 -9.95 -13.39 11.92
C ASN A 220 -10.64 -13.90 10.64
N ASN A 221 -11.87 -14.41 10.75
CA ASN A 221 -12.63 -14.89 9.59
C ASN A 221 -12.86 -13.77 8.56
N ASP A 222 -13.22 -12.57 9.04
CA ASP A 222 -13.40 -11.39 8.20
C ASP A 222 -12.11 -11.02 7.46
N MET A 223 -10.96 -11.05 8.14
CA MET A 223 -9.65 -10.79 7.52
C MET A 223 -9.24 -11.85 6.48
N GLY A 224 -9.77 -13.08 6.58
CA GLY A 224 -9.50 -14.17 5.65
C GLY A 224 -10.35 -14.18 4.37
N ARG A 225 -11.44 -13.40 4.32
CA ARG A 225 -12.47 -13.45 3.27
C ARG A 225 -11.92 -13.43 1.84
N TYR A 226 -10.99 -12.51 1.57
CA TYR A 226 -10.40 -12.33 0.23
C TYR A 226 -9.05 -13.03 0.05
N THR A 227 -8.66 -13.92 0.97
CA THR A 227 -7.34 -14.57 0.90
C THR A 227 -7.38 -16.10 0.98
N ASN A 228 -8.37 -16.68 1.66
CA ASN A 228 -8.42 -18.12 1.95
C ASN A 228 -8.49 -19.01 0.68
N HIS A 229 -9.06 -18.52 -0.42
CA HIS A 229 -9.22 -19.27 -1.66
C HIS A 229 -7.90 -19.56 -2.40
N CYS A 230 -6.86 -18.74 -2.20
CA CYS A 230 -5.70 -18.69 -3.10
C CYS A 230 -4.93 -20.01 -3.22
N ASN A 231 -4.53 -20.63 -2.09
CA ASN A 231 -3.80 -21.89 -2.13
C ASN A 231 -4.71 -23.05 -2.54
N LEU A 232 -5.96 -23.04 -2.06
CA LEU A 232 -6.97 -24.03 -2.43
C LEU A 232 -7.20 -24.08 -3.94
N LEU A 233 -7.18 -22.94 -4.62
CA LEU A 233 -7.39 -22.83 -6.07
C LEU A 233 -6.10 -22.93 -6.90
N ASP A 234 -4.94 -23.25 -6.30
CA ASP A 234 -3.63 -23.27 -6.97
C ASP A 234 -3.33 -21.95 -7.71
N LEU A 235 -3.54 -20.83 -7.02
CA LEU A 235 -3.25 -19.49 -7.51
C LEU A 235 -1.93 -18.96 -6.92
N CYS A 236 -1.29 -18.06 -7.65
CA CYS A 236 -0.21 -17.21 -7.15
C CYS A 236 -0.74 -15.81 -6.84
N ALA A 237 -0.01 -15.04 -6.01
CA ALA A 237 -0.47 -13.72 -5.62
C ALA A 237 0.64 -12.74 -5.27
N ILE A 238 0.40 -11.46 -5.54
CA ILE A 238 1.17 -10.34 -4.98
C ILE A 238 0.19 -9.38 -4.29
N ALA A 239 0.41 -9.13 -3.01
CA ALA A 239 -0.28 -8.09 -2.25
C ALA A 239 0.55 -6.81 -2.26
N ILE A 240 -0.12 -5.67 -2.44
CA ILE A 240 0.50 -4.34 -2.43
C ILE A 240 -0.39 -3.33 -1.70
N SER A 241 0.20 -2.21 -1.29
CA SER A 241 -0.57 -1.02 -0.90
C SER A 241 -1.15 -0.32 -2.13
N SER A 242 -2.39 0.17 -2.03
CA SER A 242 -3.02 0.95 -3.11
C SER A 242 -3.26 2.40 -2.67
N ASP A 243 -4.00 2.58 -1.59
CA ASP A 243 -4.35 3.89 -1.03
C ASP A 243 -4.33 3.79 0.49
N ASP A 244 -4.50 4.91 1.17
CA ASP A 244 -4.78 4.93 2.59
C ASP A 244 -6.29 5.15 2.81
N ALA A 245 -6.90 4.33 3.68
CA ALA A 245 -8.28 4.51 4.12
C ALA A 245 -8.41 5.78 4.98
N THR A 246 -7.42 6.02 5.84
CA THR A 246 -7.19 7.26 6.61
C THR A 246 -5.68 7.46 6.78
N ASP A 247 -5.24 8.62 7.27
CA ASP A 247 -3.81 8.96 7.44
C ASP A 247 -2.96 7.82 8.06
N ASP A 248 -3.48 7.16 9.10
CA ASP A 248 -2.78 6.07 9.79
C ASP A 248 -3.28 4.65 9.45
N VAL A 249 -4.20 4.50 8.50
CA VAL A 249 -4.80 3.19 8.17
C VAL A 249 -4.65 2.91 6.67
N PRO A 250 -3.71 2.03 6.29
CA PRO A 250 -3.52 1.69 4.89
C PRO A 250 -4.64 0.81 4.35
N PHE A 251 -4.79 0.84 3.03
CA PHE A 251 -5.64 -0.03 2.23
C PHE A 251 -4.79 -0.74 1.16
N GLY A 252 -4.83 -2.07 1.18
CA GLY A 252 -4.09 -2.91 0.25
C GLY A 252 -4.99 -3.66 -0.71
N ILE A 253 -4.46 -3.98 -1.88
CA ILE A 253 -5.07 -4.90 -2.85
C ILE A 253 -4.19 -6.12 -3.04
N THR A 254 -4.80 -7.26 -3.32
CA THR A 254 -4.08 -8.47 -3.72
C THR A 254 -4.45 -8.81 -5.15
N LEU A 255 -3.43 -9.02 -5.96
CA LEU A 255 -3.52 -9.46 -7.33
C LEU A 255 -3.29 -10.97 -7.39
N PHE A 256 -4.16 -11.69 -8.09
CA PHE A 256 -4.19 -13.13 -8.19
C PHE A 256 -4.16 -13.57 -9.65
N SER A 257 -3.47 -14.67 -9.92
CA SER A 257 -3.56 -15.37 -11.21
C SER A 257 -3.25 -16.84 -11.02
N LYS A 258 -3.43 -17.61 -12.08
CA LYS A 258 -3.06 -19.02 -12.14
C LYS A 258 -1.57 -19.20 -11.80
N TYR A 259 -1.19 -20.35 -11.24
CA TYR A 259 0.17 -20.62 -10.79
C TYR A 259 1.28 -20.41 -11.85
N ASN A 260 0.98 -20.46 -13.15
CA ASN A 260 1.97 -20.25 -14.22
C ASN A 260 2.01 -18.81 -14.76
N ASN A 261 1.24 -17.89 -14.17
CA ASN A 261 1.06 -16.51 -14.64
C ASN A 261 1.64 -15.46 -13.69
N GLU A 262 2.62 -15.84 -12.84
CA GLU A 262 3.27 -14.92 -11.89
C GLU A 262 3.87 -13.66 -12.55
N HIS A 263 4.32 -13.79 -13.81
CA HIS A 263 4.85 -12.69 -14.61
C HIS A 263 3.79 -11.63 -14.95
N LEU A 264 2.54 -12.05 -15.25
CA LEU A 264 1.43 -11.12 -15.51
C LEU A 264 1.12 -10.30 -14.28
N ILE A 265 1.15 -10.92 -13.09
CA ILE A 265 0.96 -10.21 -11.82
C ILE A 265 2.10 -9.22 -11.60
N SER A 266 3.35 -9.67 -11.72
CA SER A 266 4.53 -8.82 -11.49
C SER A 266 4.52 -7.57 -12.40
N ASN A 267 4.25 -7.76 -13.70
CA ASN A 267 4.21 -6.68 -14.67
C ASN A 267 3.03 -5.72 -14.43
N LEU A 268 1.86 -6.23 -14.02
CA LEU A 268 0.73 -5.38 -13.68
C LEU A 268 0.97 -4.58 -12.39
N VAL A 269 1.61 -5.17 -11.38
CA VAL A 269 2.00 -4.47 -10.15
C VAL A 269 2.97 -3.34 -10.47
N ASP A 270 4.02 -3.62 -11.26
CA ASP A 270 4.98 -2.60 -11.69
C ASP A 270 4.29 -1.42 -12.40
N LEU A 271 3.39 -1.72 -13.36
CA LEU A 271 2.60 -0.71 -14.05
C LEU A 271 1.72 0.12 -13.09
N PHE A 272 1.04 -0.56 -12.15
CA PHE A 272 0.17 0.09 -11.17
C PHE A 272 0.96 1.03 -10.25
N LEU A 273 2.09 0.58 -9.71
CA LEU A 273 2.94 1.36 -8.80
C LEU A 273 3.55 2.57 -9.52
N LYS A 274 4.04 2.40 -10.76
CA LYS A 274 4.53 3.52 -11.59
C LYS A 274 3.46 4.59 -11.79
N TYR A 275 2.23 4.19 -12.11
CA TYR A 275 1.11 5.13 -12.25
C TYR A 275 0.78 5.84 -10.92
N GLN A 276 0.82 5.13 -9.80
CA GLN A 276 0.63 5.70 -8.46
C GLN A 276 1.71 6.74 -8.11
N THR A 277 2.98 6.44 -8.38
CA THR A 277 4.09 7.38 -8.15
C THR A 277 3.97 8.62 -9.05
N MET A 278 3.56 8.46 -10.32
CA MET A 278 3.36 9.58 -11.23
C MET A 278 2.22 10.49 -10.75
N THR A 279 1.07 9.91 -10.39
CA THR A 279 -0.10 10.68 -9.93
C THR A 279 0.15 11.41 -8.61
N THR A 280 0.85 10.78 -7.66
CA THR A 280 1.26 11.43 -6.40
C THR A 280 2.28 12.56 -6.62
N LYS A 281 3.24 12.41 -7.53
CA LYS A 281 4.17 13.49 -7.92
C LYS A 281 3.45 14.66 -8.58
N THR A 282 2.46 14.41 -9.45
CA THR A 282 1.65 15.49 -10.03
C THR A 282 0.71 16.17 -9.02
N GLN A 283 0.46 15.55 -7.86
CA GLN A 283 -0.30 16.10 -6.74
C GLN A 283 0.58 16.77 -5.68
N GLN A 284 1.92 16.74 -5.79
CA GLN A 284 2.76 17.61 -4.96
C GLN A 284 2.41 19.06 -5.31
N GLU A 285 1.86 19.77 -4.33
CA GLU A 285 1.45 21.15 -4.50
C GLU A 285 2.67 21.98 -4.91
N ILE A 286 2.58 22.63 -6.08
CA ILE A 286 3.66 23.44 -6.62
C ILE A 286 3.88 24.61 -5.65
N THR A 287 5.09 24.77 -5.14
CA THR A 287 5.48 25.85 -4.23
C THR A 287 6.39 26.86 -4.92
N THR A 288 6.51 28.05 -4.32
CA THR A 288 7.53 29.05 -4.64
C THR A 288 8.19 29.51 -3.34
N PHE A 289 9.45 29.90 -3.43
CA PHE A 289 10.09 30.61 -2.32
C PHE A 289 9.69 32.09 -2.34
N VAL A 290 9.63 32.70 -1.14
CA VAL A 290 9.32 34.11 -0.89
C VAL A 290 10.30 34.63 0.14
N VAL A 291 10.94 35.77 -0.14
CA VAL A 291 11.86 36.46 0.77
C VAL A 291 11.11 37.56 1.52
N VAL A 292 11.24 37.57 2.85
CA VAL A 292 10.70 38.64 3.70
C VAL A 292 11.82 39.29 4.51
N CYS A 293 11.77 40.62 4.61
CA CYS A 293 12.78 41.46 5.27
C CYS A 293 12.17 42.40 6.32
N GLY A 294 10.97 42.08 6.79
CA GLY A 294 10.17 42.97 7.62
C GLY A 294 9.15 42.25 8.47
N LEU A 295 8.00 42.89 8.71
CA LEU A 295 7.02 42.44 9.71
C LEU A 295 6.45 41.02 9.47
N HIS A 296 6.66 40.43 8.29
CA HIS A 296 6.31 39.05 7.96
C HIS A 296 7.34 38.00 8.44
N MET A 297 8.50 38.42 8.96
CA MET A 297 9.48 37.51 9.55
C MET A 297 8.96 36.92 10.87
N ARG A 298 9.50 35.77 11.28
CA ARG A 298 9.11 35.07 12.50
C ARG A 298 9.15 35.98 13.73
N GLY A 299 8.12 35.88 14.57
CA GLY A 299 7.98 36.66 15.81
C GLY A 299 7.54 38.11 15.61
N LEU A 300 7.35 38.58 14.37
CA LEU A 300 6.87 39.94 14.07
C LEU A 300 5.37 39.98 13.74
N SER A 301 4.81 41.19 13.69
CA SER A 301 3.36 41.41 13.73
C SER A 301 2.56 40.87 12.53
N LEU A 302 3.20 40.61 11.39
CA LEU A 302 2.56 40.07 10.19
C LEU A 302 2.97 38.62 9.87
N GLU A 303 3.72 37.93 10.75
CA GLU A 303 4.03 36.50 10.59
C GLU A 303 2.77 35.65 10.38
N LYS A 304 1.68 35.99 11.09
CA LYS A 304 0.41 35.27 10.99
C LYS A 304 -0.12 35.21 9.55
N GLN A 305 0.12 36.23 8.73
CA GLN A 305 -0.27 36.22 7.32
C GLN A 305 0.52 35.16 6.53
N MET A 306 1.82 34.98 6.81
CA MET A 306 2.61 33.91 6.18
C MET A 306 2.00 32.53 6.49
N LEU A 307 1.61 32.32 7.75
CA LEU A 307 1.00 31.07 8.22
C LEU A 307 -0.42 30.85 7.68
N GLU A 308 -1.25 31.90 7.61
CA GLU A 308 -2.60 31.87 7.01
C GLU A 308 -2.55 31.43 5.55
N TYR A 309 -1.53 31.87 4.81
CA TYR A 309 -1.25 31.44 3.44
C TYR A 309 -0.38 30.19 3.35
N ARG A 310 -0.33 29.41 4.43
CA ARG A 310 0.29 28.08 4.50
C ARG A 310 1.78 28.06 4.16
N SER A 311 2.48 29.18 4.39
CA SER A 311 3.91 29.26 4.16
C SER A 311 4.67 28.54 5.28
N LYS A 312 5.80 27.92 4.92
CA LYS A 312 6.71 27.27 5.86
C LYS A 312 8.04 28.00 5.87
N PHE A 313 8.55 28.31 7.05
CA PHE A 313 9.89 28.86 7.19
C PHE A 313 10.93 27.84 6.73
N ILE A 314 11.90 28.28 5.92
CA ILE A 314 12.97 27.42 5.40
C ILE A 314 14.29 27.75 6.08
N ARG A 315 14.70 29.02 6.04
CA ARG A 315 15.97 29.48 6.63
C ARG A 315 16.04 30.99 6.79
N GLU A 316 16.94 31.44 7.66
CA GLU A 316 17.46 32.82 7.64
C GLU A 316 18.52 32.95 6.54
N ASP A 317 18.62 34.12 5.92
CA ASP A 317 19.57 34.40 4.85
C ASP A 317 19.93 35.90 4.84
N GLU A 318 20.78 36.31 3.90
CA GLU A 318 21.17 37.70 3.67
C GLU A 318 21.02 38.09 2.20
N THR A 319 20.67 39.34 1.92
CA THR A 319 20.74 39.89 0.56
C THR A 319 22.20 40.00 0.09
N ALA A 320 22.41 40.07 -1.22
CA ALA A 320 23.67 40.54 -1.78
C ALA A 320 24.04 41.95 -1.25
N PRO A 321 25.31 42.39 -1.30
CA PRO A 321 25.76 43.60 -0.59
C PRO A 321 25.37 44.93 -1.27
N PHE A 322 24.31 44.97 -2.07
CA PHE A 322 23.87 46.13 -2.84
C PHE A 322 22.41 46.54 -2.57
N TYR A 323 21.97 46.38 -1.31
CA TYR A 323 20.64 46.77 -0.86
C TYR A 323 20.70 47.81 0.26
N LYS A 324 19.68 48.66 0.34
CA LYS A 324 19.42 49.57 1.47
C LYS A 324 18.05 49.24 2.06
N LEU A 325 17.92 49.39 3.38
CA LEU A 325 16.68 49.19 4.10
C LEU A 325 16.20 50.54 4.67
N TYR A 326 14.98 50.93 4.33
CA TYR A 326 14.38 52.19 4.75
C TYR A 326 13.19 51.92 5.66
N GLN A 327 12.96 52.79 6.65
CA GLN A 327 11.73 52.78 7.43
C GLN A 327 10.70 53.68 6.75
N LEU A 328 9.54 53.12 6.39
CA LEU A 328 8.44 53.87 5.81
C LEU A 328 7.55 54.48 6.90
N SER A 329 6.99 55.65 6.58
CA SER A 329 6.02 56.38 7.42
C SER A 329 4.60 55.75 7.36
N THR A 330 4.50 54.46 7.65
CA THR A 330 3.24 53.70 7.79
C THR A 330 2.94 53.40 9.26
N ILE A 331 1.71 52.97 9.57
CA ILE A 331 1.33 52.49 10.91
C ILE A 331 0.88 51.01 10.79
N PRO A 332 1.60 50.05 11.42
CA PRO A 332 2.94 50.18 11.99
C PRO A 332 3.98 50.55 10.91
N SER A 333 5.15 51.06 11.32
CA SER A 333 6.23 51.36 10.38
C SER A 333 6.69 50.09 9.69
N LYS A 334 6.71 50.10 8.35
CA LYS A 334 7.12 48.97 7.53
C LYS A 334 8.50 49.23 6.92
N PRO A 335 9.38 48.23 6.86
CA PRO A 335 10.64 48.38 6.16
C PRO A 335 10.43 48.27 4.64
N ALA A 336 11.24 49.02 3.88
CA ALA A 336 11.31 48.96 2.43
C ALA A 336 12.74 48.61 2.01
N LEU A 337 12.88 47.47 1.35
CA LEU A 337 14.14 47.00 0.79
C LEU A 337 14.30 47.54 -0.62
N VAL A 338 15.38 48.28 -0.88
CA VAL A 338 15.64 48.92 -2.18
C VAL A 338 17.01 48.50 -2.68
N ARG A 339 17.05 48.00 -3.92
CA ARG A 339 18.31 47.68 -4.61
C ARG A 339 18.99 48.96 -5.08
N THR A 340 20.27 49.13 -4.79
CA THR A 340 21.06 50.25 -5.31
C THR A 340 21.47 49.98 -6.75
N THR A 341 21.10 50.85 -7.69
CA THR A 341 21.37 50.66 -9.13
C THR A 341 22.49 51.54 -9.69
N LYS A 342 22.84 52.65 -9.02
CA LYS A 342 23.87 53.60 -9.50
C LYS A 342 25.21 53.48 -8.78
N ASN A 343 25.19 53.25 -7.46
CA ASN A 343 26.38 53.12 -6.62
C ASN A 343 26.26 51.82 -5.80
N ILE A 344 26.72 50.70 -6.35
CA ILE A 344 26.67 49.38 -5.70
C ILE A 344 27.39 49.39 -4.34
N ASP A 345 28.48 50.15 -4.23
CA ASP A 345 29.32 50.26 -3.02
C ASP A 345 28.63 51.00 -1.86
N GLU A 346 27.46 51.62 -2.09
CA GLU A 346 26.67 52.24 -1.02
C GLU A 346 25.63 51.30 -0.40
N GLY A 347 25.46 50.10 -0.95
CA GLY A 347 24.57 49.09 -0.37
C GLY A 347 25.25 48.30 0.74
N THR A 348 24.45 47.48 1.42
CA THR A 348 24.93 46.47 2.37
C THR A 348 24.09 45.21 2.27
N SER A 349 24.51 44.14 2.93
CA SER A 349 23.73 42.92 3.09
C SER A 349 22.68 43.12 4.18
N ILE A 350 21.42 42.83 3.87
CA ILE A 350 20.30 42.94 4.79
C ILE A 350 19.85 41.53 5.18
N LYS A 351 19.59 41.31 6.47
CA LYS A 351 19.04 40.04 6.97
C LYS A 351 17.62 39.84 6.47
N VAL A 352 17.33 38.62 6.02
CA VAL A 352 16.01 38.22 5.50
C VAL A 352 15.67 36.81 5.95
N GLU A 353 14.41 36.43 5.81
CA GLU A 353 13.98 35.04 5.92
C GLU A 353 13.45 34.54 4.58
N VAL A 354 13.76 33.29 4.26
CA VAL A 354 13.23 32.56 3.10
C VAL A 354 12.13 31.63 3.57
N TRP A 355 10.95 31.78 2.96
CA TRP A 355 9.77 30.98 3.22
C TRP A 355 9.36 30.22 1.95
N GLU A 356 8.82 29.03 2.10
CA GLU A 356 8.19 28.26 1.02
C GLU A 356 6.68 28.44 1.11
N MET A 357 6.05 28.89 0.02
CA MET A 357 4.61 29.15 -0.06
C MET A 357 3.99 28.36 -1.21
N PRO A 358 2.79 27.76 -1.03
CA PRO A 358 2.05 27.19 -2.15
C PRO A 358 1.77 28.24 -3.23
N LEU A 359 2.02 27.90 -4.50
CA LEU A 359 1.77 28.80 -5.62
C LEU A 359 0.27 29.16 -5.73
N SER A 360 -0.61 28.25 -5.29
CA SER A 360 -2.05 28.44 -5.13
C SER A 360 -2.43 29.60 -4.21
N SER A 361 -1.58 29.89 -3.21
CA SER A 361 -1.81 30.91 -2.18
C SER A 361 -1.09 32.23 -2.50
N PHE A 362 -0.06 32.19 -3.34
CA PHE A 362 0.81 33.32 -3.63
C PHE A 362 0.07 34.54 -4.20
N GLY A 363 -0.86 34.34 -5.15
CA GLY A 363 -1.64 35.44 -5.73
C GLY A 363 -2.46 36.20 -4.67
N ALA A 364 -3.18 35.47 -3.82
CA ALA A 364 -3.96 36.07 -2.73
C ALA A 364 -3.08 36.79 -1.70
N PHE A 365 -1.92 36.21 -1.35
CA PHE A 365 -0.93 36.85 -0.49
C PHE A 365 -0.42 38.17 -1.09
N THR A 366 -0.02 38.15 -2.36
CA THR A 366 0.49 39.36 -3.04
C THR A 366 -0.54 40.49 -3.09
N ALA A 367 -1.83 40.16 -3.24
CA ALA A 367 -2.92 41.12 -3.28
C ALA A 367 -3.15 41.84 -1.94
N GLN A 368 -2.67 41.27 -0.83
CA GLN A 368 -2.73 41.92 0.49
C GLN A 368 -1.61 42.93 0.74
N ILE A 369 -0.60 43.01 -0.14
CA ILE A 369 0.55 43.90 0.06
C ILE A 369 0.19 45.31 -0.39
N PRO A 370 0.06 46.28 0.52
CA PRO A 370 -0.37 47.62 0.16
C PRO A 370 0.80 48.43 -0.42
N SER A 371 0.47 49.37 -1.30
CA SER A 371 1.39 50.43 -1.71
C SER A 371 2.02 51.13 -0.49
N PRO A 372 3.32 51.49 -0.54
CA PRO A 372 4.24 51.42 -1.67
C PRO A 372 5.02 50.10 -1.79
N LEU A 373 4.68 49.07 -1.01
CA LEU A 373 5.37 47.78 -1.05
C LEU A 373 4.92 46.95 -2.25
N SER A 374 5.79 46.07 -2.71
CA SER A 374 5.51 45.12 -3.79
C SER A 374 6.35 43.85 -3.60
N ILE A 375 5.95 42.75 -4.26
CA ILE A 375 6.80 41.57 -4.40
C ILE A 375 7.59 41.69 -5.69
N GLY A 376 8.91 41.56 -5.57
CA GLY A 376 9.85 41.60 -6.68
C GLY A 376 11.11 40.86 -6.29
N LYS A 377 11.89 40.42 -7.28
CA LYS A 377 13.02 39.52 -7.03
C LYS A 377 14.13 40.16 -6.20
N VAL A 378 14.54 39.46 -5.15
CA VAL A 378 15.71 39.77 -4.31
C VAL A 378 16.86 38.83 -4.69
N ILE A 379 18.06 39.39 -4.84
CA ILE A 379 19.30 38.62 -5.01
C ILE A 379 19.87 38.37 -3.61
N LEU A 380 20.00 37.11 -3.24
CA LEU A 380 20.62 36.69 -1.98
C LEU A 380 22.15 36.70 -2.09
N LYS A 381 22.83 36.62 -0.94
CA LYS A 381 24.30 36.68 -0.82
C LYS A 381 25.04 35.70 -1.73
N HIS A 382 24.45 34.53 -1.98
CA HIS A 382 25.00 33.48 -2.83
C HIS A 382 24.55 33.55 -4.31
N GLY A 383 23.92 34.65 -4.72
CA GLY A 383 23.56 34.94 -6.12
C GLY A 383 22.20 34.42 -6.57
N SER A 384 21.51 33.60 -5.76
CA SER A 384 20.15 33.13 -6.07
C SER A 384 19.14 34.28 -6.07
N GLN A 385 18.22 34.28 -7.04
CA GLN A 385 17.11 35.22 -7.13
C GLN A 385 15.81 34.58 -6.68
N ILE A 386 15.18 35.14 -5.66
CA ILE A 386 13.92 34.65 -5.09
C ILE A 386 12.90 35.81 -5.08
N PRO A 387 11.60 35.56 -5.35
CA PRO A 387 10.53 36.52 -5.16
C PRO A 387 10.52 37.22 -3.80
#